data_AF-A0A4U3AH70-F1
#
_entry.id   AF-A0A4U3AH70-F1
#
_cell.length_a   1.000
_cell.length_b   1.000
_cell.length_c   1.000
_cell.angle_alpha   90.00
_cell.angle_beta   90.00
_cell.angle_gamma   90.00
#
_symmetry.space_group_name_H-M   'P 1'
#
loop_
_entity.id
_entity.type
_entity.pdbx_description
1 polymer ?
#
loop_
_entity_poly.entity_id
_entity_poly.type
_entity_poly.pdbx_seq_one_letter_code
_entity_poly.pdbx_strand_id
1 'polypeptide(L)' 'MFKFNDEKGQLKCSFCGKTQTQVRKLVAGPGVYICDECIELCTEIVQEELAKDEEVE' A
#
# COMPACT_ATOMS: atom_id res chain seq x y z
N MET A 1 -4.06 0.43 20.11
CA MET A 1 -2.88 -0.06 19.36
C MET A 1 -3.41 -0.94 18.24
N PHE A 2 -3.42 -0.46 17.00
CA PHE A 2 -3.95 -1.22 15.86
C PHE A 2 -3.04 -2.43 15.61
N LYS A 3 -3.56 -3.64 15.82
CA LYS A 3 -2.80 -4.88 15.63
C LYS A 3 -2.83 -5.24 14.15
N PHE A 4 -1.69 -5.06 13.47
CA PHE A 4 -1.48 -5.48 12.07
C PHE A 4 -0.85 -6.88 11.96
N ASN A 5 -0.80 -7.61 13.08
CA ASN A 5 -0.33 -8.98 13.16
C ASN A 5 -1.53 -9.94 13.15
N ASP A 6 -1.50 -10.98 12.33
CA ASP A 6 -2.40 -12.11 12.51
C ASP A 6 -2.01 -12.96 13.74
N GLU A 7 -2.81 -13.98 14.04
CA GLU A 7 -2.58 -14.91 15.16
C GLU A 7 -1.21 -15.62 15.10
N LYS A 8 -0.55 -15.60 13.93
CA LYS A 8 0.78 -16.17 13.68
C LYS A 8 1.91 -15.14 13.64
N GLY A 9 1.62 -13.87 13.89
CA GLY A 9 2.62 -12.80 13.89
C GLY A 9 3.08 -12.33 12.50
N GLN A 10 2.30 -12.61 11.45
CA GLN A 10 2.54 -12.15 10.09
C GLN A 10 1.99 -10.74 9.89
N LEU A 11 2.86 -9.86 9.40
CA LEU A 11 2.51 -8.51 8.97
C LEU A 11 1.64 -8.55 7.72
N LYS A 12 0.66 -7.65 7.65
CA LYS A 12 -0.26 -7.50 6.51
C LYS A 12 -0.20 -6.10 5.94
N CYS A 13 -0.29 -6.00 4.62
CA CYS A 13 -0.52 -4.73 3.93
C CYS A 13 -1.83 -4.12 4.43
N SER A 14 -1.79 -2.86 4.86
CA SER A 14 -2.94 -2.12 5.38
C SER A 14 -3.97 -1.78 4.30
N PHE A 15 -3.61 -1.87 3.02
CA PHE A 15 -4.45 -1.51 1.88
C PHE A 15 -5.15 -2.72 1.27
N CYS A 16 -4.41 -3.78 0.93
CA CYS A 16 -4.97 -4.98 0.28
C CYS A 16 -5.16 -6.18 1.22
N GLY A 17 -4.65 -6.12 2.45
CA GLY A 17 -4.76 -7.20 3.44
C GLY A 17 -3.84 -8.41 3.22
N LYS A 18 -3.08 -8.46 2.11
CA LYS A 18 -2.11 -9.52 1.83
C LYS A 18 -1.03 -9.60 2.91
N THR A 19 -0.61 -10.80 3.27
CA THR A 19 0.49 -11.02 4.21
C THR A 19 1.85 -10.74 3.56
N GLN A 20 2.88 -10.53 4.38
CA GLN A 20 4.26 -10.33 3.90
C GLN A 20 4.76 -11.46 2.98
N THR A 21 4.23 -12.69 3.12
CA THR A 21 4.62 -13.84 2.26
C THR A 21 3.90 -13.86 0.91
N GLN A 22 2.83 -13.07 0.75
CA GLN A 22 2.02 -13.01 -0.48
C GLN A 22 2.43 -11.88 -1.42
N VAL A 23 3.38 -11.03 -1.01
CA VAL A 23 3.85 -9.87 -1.77
C VAL A 23 5.37 -9.90 -1.88
N ARG A 24 5.92 -9.25 -2.89
CA ARG A 24 7.38 -9.25 -3.09
C ARG A 24 8.08 -8.33 -2.09
N LYS A 25 7.46 -7.19 -1.76
CA LYS A 25 7.97 -6.26 -0.75
C LYS A 25 6.83 -5.75 0.13
N LEU A 26 7.14 -5.55 1.40
CA LEU A 26 6.25 -4.90 2.36
C LEU A 26 7.05 -3.81 3.08
N VAL A 27 6.63 -2.57 2.91
CA VAL A 27 7.23 -1.38 3.52
C VAL A 27 6.49 -1.08 4.83
N ALA A 28 7.24 -0.83 5.91
CA ALA A 28 6.70 -0.50 7.21
C ALA A 28 6.83 1.01 7.49
N GLY A 29 5.74 1.63 7.92
CA GLY A 29 5.69 2.97 8.50
C GLY A 29 5.18 2.92 9.95
N PRO A 30 5.12 4.08 10.64
CA PRO A 30 4.57 4.16 12.00
C PRO A 30 3.10 3.71 12.05
N GLY A 31 2.85 2.45 12.42
CA GLY A 31 1.50 1.89 12.53
C GLY A 31 0.79 1.66 11.19
N VAL A 32 1.53 1.48 10.10
CA VAL A 32 0.95 1.19 8.77
C VAL A 32 1.93 0.37 7.94
N TYR A 33 1.42 -0.46 7.04
CA TYR A 33 2.22 -1.24 6.10
C TYR A 33 1.65 -1.14 4.69
N ILE A 34 2.52 -1.05 3.69
CA ILE A 34 2.10 -1.00 2.28
C ILE A 34 2.98 -1.95 1.44
N CYS A 35 2.37 -2.72 0.54
CA CYS A 35 3.10 -3.61 -0.35
C CYS A 35 3.43 -2.95 -1.69
N ASP A 36 4.35 -3.56 -2.45
CA ASP A 36 4.77 -3.09 -3.77
C ASP A 36 3.60 -2.91 -4.74
N GLU A 37 2.70 -3.89 -4.83
CA GLU A 37 1.52 -3.80 -5.71
C GLU A 37 0.62 -2.61 -5.39
N CYS A 38 0.42 -2.30 -4.10
CA CYS A 38 -0.38 -1.15 -3.70
C CYS A 38 0.33 0.17 -3.98
N ILE A 39 1.67 0.20 -3.90
CA ILE A 39 2.45 1.40 -4.27
C ILE A 39 2.29 1.68 -5.77
N GLU A 40 2.41 0.65 -6.61
CA GLU A 40 2.25 0.77 -8.07
C GLU A 40 0.84 1.29 -8.42
N LEU A 41 -0.20 0.64 -7.90
CA LEU A 41 -1.58 1.07 -8.12
C LEU A 41 -1.85 2.50 -7.62
N CYS A 42 -1.38 2.86 -6.42
CA CYS A 42 -1.55 4.23 -5.92
C CYS A 42 -0.78 5.25 -6.77
N THR A 43 0.37 4.87 -7.32
CA THR A 43 1.17 5.75 -8.18
C THR A 43 0.44 6.02 -9.49
N GLU A 44 -0.12 4.98 -10.13
CA GLU A 44 -0.91 5.10 -11.35
C GLU A 44 -2.11 6.05 -11.14
N ILE A 45 -2.89 5.82 -10.07
CA ILE A 45 -4.05 6.67 -9.74
C ILE A 45 -3.62 8.14 -9.55
N VAL A 46 -2.54 8.39 -8.79
CA VAL A 46 -2.08 9.77 -8.54
C VAL A 46 -1.57 10.43 -9.83
N GLN A 47 -0.86 9.70 -10.68
CA GLN A 47 -0.37 10.23 -11.96
C GLN A 47 -1.52 10.57 -12.92
N GLU A 48 -2.54 9.74 -13.01
CA GLU A 48 -3.73 10.01 -13.82
C GLU A 48 -4.46 11.27 -13.37
N GLU A 49 -4.58 11.51 -12.05
CA GLU A 49 -5.22 12.71 -11.52
C GLU A 49 -4.38 13.97 -11.77
N LEU A 50 -3.05 13.90 -11.55
CA LEU A 50 -2.17 15.03 -11.84
C LEU A 50 -2.18 15.42 -13.33
N ALA A 51 -2.21 14.43 -14.23
CA ALA A 51 -2.28 14.68 -15.67
C ALA A 51 -3.59 15.38 -16.08
N LYS A 52 -4.72 15.04 -15.43
CA LYS A 52 -6.01 15.72 -15.67
C LYS A 52 -5.98 17.17 -15.19
N ASP A 53 -5.35 17.43 -14.05
CA ASP A 53 -5.25 18.80 -13.51
C ASP A 53 -4.39 19.69 -14.42
N GLU A 54 -3.34 19.15 -15.06
CA GLU A 54 -2.49 19.88 -16.02
C GLU A 54 -3.18 20.23 -17.36
N GLU A 55 -4.19 19.44 -17.78
CA GLU A 55 -4.95 19.71 -19.02
C GLU A 55 -6.01 20.81 -18.87
N VAL A 56 -6.30 21.24 -17.64
CA VAL A 56 -7.34 22.23 -17.31
C VAL A 56 -6.76 23.65 -17.13
N GLU A 57 -5.44 23.82 -17.14
CA GLU A 57 -4.75 25.14 -17.15
C GLU A 57 -4.50 25.73 -18.55
#